data_AF-A0A286XS44-F1
#
_entry.id   AF-A0A286XS44-F1
#
_cell.length_a   1.000
_cell.length_b   1.000
_cell.length_c   1.000
_cell.angle_alpha   90.00
_cell.angle_beta   90.00
_cell.angle_gamma   90.00
#
_symmetry.space_group_name_H-M   'P 1'
#
loop_
_entity.id
_entity.type
_entity.pdbx_description
1 polymer ?
#
loop_
_entity_poly.entity_id
_entity_poly.type
_entity_poly.pdbx_seq_one_letter_code
_entity_poly.pdbx_strand_id
1 'polypeptide(L)'
;MSILTSPRGKAEVVHCRRTESQDIYCIQKLIRKFTQKLFGRLNIIYLLEKANLAITLCNDREEIMAQATFLDYPNWNVATPEAWPSVFRELDSDIPCTPLNTLFLHLFVAVNEYSVGCCKEIIRTVFKAVPDLHFIFLIVPSYMSLGSTLVTVFNPVGSVPCLTFNEDFAVYVCHRHSHYPQLHIRKARVEDHDDLMPIFMRHDTVLKDTYGEYFLAELIEAQDQENHAVVCEGNQLPGSWYFRLCRVYGAVSPLS
;
A
#
# COMPACT_ATOMS: atom_id res chain seq x y z
N MET A 1 7.79 -7.36 -11.12
CA MET A 1 7.56 -6.58 -12.34
C MET A 1 6.10 -6.68 -12.69
N SER A 2 5.50 -5.57 -13.14
CA SER A 2 4.08 -5.43 -13.44
C SER A 2 3.94 -4.85 -14.85
N ILE A 3 2.80 -5.05 -15.52
CA ILE A 3 2.58 -4.52 -16.88
C ILE A 3 1.55 -3.40 -16.78
N LEU A 4 1.90 -2.21 -17.27
CA LEU A 4 0.98 -1.09 -17.42
C LEU A 4 0.54 -0.98 -18.87
N THR A 5 -0.74 -0.74 -19.09
CA THR A 5 -1.30 -0.51 -20.43
C THR A 5 -1.81 0.93 -20.51
N SER A 6 -1.32 1.67 -21.50
CA SER A 6 -1.81 3.01 -21.81
C SER A 6 -3.25 2.95 -22.36
N PRO A 7 -4.00 4.08 -22.33
CA PRO A 7 -5.30 4.17 -23.01
C PRO A 7 -5.24 3.89 -24.51
N ARG A 8 -4.05 3.93 -25.13
CA ARG A 8 -3.82 3.65 -26.55
C ARG A 8 -3.40 2.19 -26.81
N GLY A 9 -3.38 1.34 -25.78
CA GLY A 9 -3.05 -0.08 -25.89
C GLY A 9 -1.56 -0.40 -25.87
N LYS A 10 -0.66 0.60 -25.76
CA LYS A 10 0.77 0.36 -25.57
C LYS A 10 1.03 -0.17 -24.16
N ALA A 11 1.73 -1.30 -24.07
CA ALA A 11 2.13 -1.93 -22.82
C ALA A 11 3.58 -1.56 -22.46
N GLU A 12 3.83 -1.28 -21.19
CA GLU A 12 5.16 -1.06 -20.61
C GLU A 12 5.31 -2.00 -19.41
N VAL A 13 6.41 -2.72 -19.35
CA VAL A 13 6.78 -3.49 -18.16
C VAL A 13 7.48 -2.53 -17.20
N VAL A 14 7.07 -2.60 -15.94
CA VAL A 14 7.51 -1.67 -14.90
C VAL A 14 7.93 -2.40 -13.64
N HIS A 15 8.79 -1.74 -12.88
CA HIS A 15 9.18 -2.17 -11.54
C HIS A 15 9.33 -0.97 -10.61
N CYS A 16 9.07 -1.19 -9.33
CA CYS A 16 9.25 -0.18 -8.29
C CYS A 16 10.58 -0.40 -7.56
N ARG A 17 11.23 0.70 -7.18
CA ARG A 17 12.35 0.74 -6.23
C ARG A 17 12.21 1.92 -5.28
N ARG A 18 13.03 1.95 -4.23
CA ARG A 18 13.17 3.16 -3.41
C ARG A 18 13.73 4.30 -4.26
N THR A 19 13.22 5.50 -4.03
CA THR A 19 13.73 6.70 -4.69
C THR A 19 15.16 7.00 -4.23
N GLU A 20 15.99 7.39 -5.18
CA GLU A 20 17.40 7.75 -4.95
C GLU A 20 17.64 9.23 -5.27
N SER A 21 18.72 9.81 -4.75
CA SER A 21 19.07 11.21 -4.99
C SER A 21 19.33 11.51 -6.48
N GLN A 22 19.82 10.54 -7.24
CA GLN A 22 19.99 10.68 -8.68
C GLN A 22 18.67 10.86 -9.45
N ASP A 23 17.54 10.46 -8.87
CA ASP A 23 16.21 10.59 -9.49
C ASP A 23 15.72 12.04 -9.52
N ILE A 24 16.29 12.94 -8.70
CA ILE A 24 15.80 14.32 -8.48
C ILE A 24 15.60 15.06 -9.80
N TYR A 25 16.57 14.97 -10.72
CA TYR A 25 16.50 15.67 -12.01
C TYR A 25 15.31 15.19 -12.86
N CYS A 26 15.06 13.89 -12.90
CA CYS A 26 13.95 13.30 -13.63
C CYS A 26 12.60 13.60 -12.95
N ILE A 27 12.54 13.56 -11.62
CA ILE A 27 11.35 13.94 -10.84
C ILE A 27 10.97 15.39 -11.16
N GLN A 28 11.93 16.31 -11.15
CA GLN A 28 11.71 17.72 -11.47
C GLN A 28 11.12 17.93 -12.87
N LYS A 29 11.54 17.14 -13.86
CA LYS A 29 10.97 17.19 -15.23
C LYS A 29 9.51 16.73 -15.30
N LEU A 30 9.08 15.88 -14.39
CA LEU A 30 7.70 15.38 -14.35
C LEU A 30 6.75 16.34 -13.60
N ILE A 31 7.28 17.31 -12.85
CA ILE A 31 6.47 18.31 -12.13
C ILE A 31 5.79 19.24 -13.14
N ARG A 32 4.48 19.42 -12.96
CA ARG A 32 3.65 20.30 -13.78
C ARG A 32 3.00 21.39 -12.93
N LYS A 33 2.42 22.39 -13.59
CA LYS A 33 1.60 23.42 -12.91
C LYS A 33 0.50 22.80 -12.04
N PHE A 34 -0.11 21.70 -12.50
CA PHE A 34 -1.12 20.98 -11.72
C PHE A 34 -0.54 20.38 -10.43
N THR A 35 0.62 19.72 -10.50
CA THR A 35 1.34 19.19 -9.33
C THR A 35 1.62 20.29 -8.31
N GLN A 36 2.11 21.44 -8.76
CA GLN A 36 2.41 22.58 -7.88
C GLN A 36 1.17 23.18 -7.22
N LYS A 37 -0.01 23.09 -7.87
CA LYS A 37 -1.27 23.53 -7.27
C LYS A 37 -1.78 22.56 -6.20
N LEU A 38 -1.56 21.26 -6.39
CA LEU A 38 -1.98 20.24 -5.42
C LEU A 38 -1.08 20.14 -4.20
N PHE A 39 0.24 20.17 -4.41
CA PHE A 39 1.24 19.91 -3.37
C PHE A 39 2.06 21.15 -2.98
N GLY A 40 1.79 22.30 -3.59
CA GLY A 40 2.54 23.52 -3.34
C GLY A 40 3.90 23.55 -4.05
N ARG A 41 4.71 24.56 -3.68
CA ARG A 41 6.10 24.67 -4.16
C ARG A 41 7.01 23.88 -3.23
N LEU A 42 7.55 22.78 -3.75
CA LEU A 42 8.35 21.84 -2.97
C LEU A 42 9.84 21.96 -3.29
N ASN A 43 10.67 21.92 -2.25
CA ASN A 43 12.08 21.60 -2.40
C ASN A 43 12.23 20.07 -2.42
N ILE A 44 12.41 19.49 -3.60
CA ILE A 44 12.44 18.04 -3.80
C ILE A 44 13.59 17.38 -3.03
N ILE A 45 14.75 18.04 -2.91
CA ILE A 45 15.90 17.51 -2.18
C ILE A 45 15.53 17.35 -0.70
N TYR A 46 15.08 18.44 -0.09
CA TYR A 46 14.64 18.44 1.31
C TYR A 46 13.52 17.44 1.58
N LEU A 47 12.55 17.36 0.66
CA LEU A 47 11.42 16.45 0.78
C LEU A 47 11.85 14.98 0.76
N LEU A 48 12.78 14.60 -0.13
CA LEU A 48 13.29 13.23 -0.19
C LEU A 48 14.16 12.87 1.01
N GLU A 49 14.96 13.80 1.52
CA GLU A 49 15.77 13.60 2.74
C GLU A 49 14.92 13.33 3.98
N LYS A 50 13.70 13.90 4.04
CA LYS A 50 12.78 13.75 5.17
C LYS A 50 11.74 12.63 4.97
N ALA A 51 11.71 12.01 3.80
CA ALA A 51 10.67 11.04 3.46
C ALA A 51 10.73 9.79 4.35
N ASN A 52 9.62 9.41 4.98
CA ASN A 52 9.48 8.10 5.61
C ASN A 52 9.55 7.00 4.55
N LEU A 53 8.93 7.24 3.39
CA LEU A 53 8.99 6.36 2.23
C LEU A 53 8.92 7.16 0.93
N ALA A 54 9.79 6.84 -0.02
CA ALA A 54 9.73 7.39 -1.37
C ALA A 54 9.93 6.25 -2.37
N ILE A 55 9.02 6.14 -3.33
CA ILE A 55 9.01 5.07 -4.33
C ILE A 55 9.11 5.68 -5.72
N THR A 56 10.06 5.17 -6.51
CA THR A 56 10.22 5.46 -7.93
C THR A 56 9.76 4.25 -8.73
N LEU A 57 8.96 4.48 -9.76
CA LEU A 57 8.54 3.48 -10.73
C LEU A 57 9.30 3.70 -12.04
N CYS A 58 10.01 2.67 -12.49
CA CYS A 58 10.80 2.68 -13.72
C CYS A 58 10.22 1.68 -14.72
N ASN A 59 10.45 1.91 -16.01
CA ASN A 59 10.27 0.88 -17.04
C ASN A 59 11.51 -0.03 -17.15
N ASP A 60 11.47 -1.02 -18.04
CA ASP A 60 12.59 -1.93 -18.33
C ASP A 60 13.87 -1.23 -18.84
N ARG A 61 13.78 0.05 -19.22
CA ARG A 61 14.92 0.86 -19.68
C ARG A 61 15.49 1.73 -18.56
N GLU A 62 15.06 1.54 -17.32
CA GLU A 62 15.38 2.38 -16.16
C GLU A 62 14.92 3.85 -16.30
N GLU A 63 13.97 4.11 -17.19
CA GLU A 63 13.37 5.44 -17.33
C GLU A 63 12.28 5.61 -16.28
N ILE A 64 12.35 6.73 -15.54
CA ILE A 64 11.39 7.03 -14.47
C ILE A 64 10.04 7.38 -15.08
N MET A 65 9.06 6.53 -14.81
CA MET A 65 7.68 6.69 -15.23
C MET A 65 6.85 7.45 -14.21
N ALA A 66 7.12 7.27 -12.92
CA ALA A 66 6.44 7.97 -11.84
C ALA A 66 7.25 7.95 -10.55
N GLN A 67 6.90 8.86 -9.64
CA GLN A 67 7.47 8.92 -8.31
C GLN A 67 6.43 9.41 -7.31
N ALA A 68 6.47 8.86 -6.10
CA ALA A 68 5.69 9.34 -4.97
C ALA A 68 6.49 9.41 -3.67
N THR A 69 6.26 10.46 -2.90
CA THR A 69 6.88 10.66 -1.57
C THR A 69 5.82 10.67 -0.49
N PHE A 70 6.08 9.96 0.60
CA PHE A 70 5.21 9.81 1.75
C PHE A 70 5.91 10.22 3.04
N LEU A 71 5.20 10.95 3.90
CA LEU A 71 5.65 11.35 5.23
C LEU A 71 4.60 11.03 6.30
N ASP A 72 4.99 11.06 7.56
CA ASP A 72 4.15 10.77 8.74
C ASP A 72 3.36 11.96 9.28
N TYR A 73 3.33 13.08 8.54
CA TYR A 73 2.54 14.28 8.88
C TYR A 73 1.83 14.87 7.63
N PRO A 74 0.76 15.67 7.80
CA PRO A 74 0.00 16.25 6.69
C PRO A 74 0.83 17.05 5.67
N ASN A 75 0.50 16.93 4.38
CA ASN A 75 1.21 17.64 3.29
C ASN A 75 0.85 19.13 3.17
N TRP A 76 -0.15 19.58 3.93
CA TRP A 76 -0.50 21.00 4.10
C TRP A 76 -0.64 21.31 5.58
N ASN A 77 -0.53 22.59 5.92
CA ASN A 77 -0.56 23.07 7.30
C ASN A 77 -1.98 23.10 7.89
N VAL A 78 -2.60 21.93 7.99
CA VAL A 78 -3.94 21.73 8.57
C VAL A 78 -3.88 21.24 10.02
N ALA A 79 -2.76 20.63 10.41
CA ALA A 79 -2.47 20.20 11.77
C ALA A 79 -0.96 20.10 11.97
N THR A 80 -0.48 20.25 13.21
CA THR A 80 0.92 19.96 13.53
C THR A 80 1.19 18.45 13.54
N PRO A 81 2.45 17.99 13.40
CA PRO A 81 2.79 16.57 13.44
C PRO A 81 2.29 15.84 14.70
N GLU A 82 2.17 16.53 15.82
CA GLU A 82 1.72 15.96 17.10
C GLU A 82 0.19 15.96 17.25
N ALA A 83 -0.49 16.92 16.61
CA ALA A 83 -1.92 17.16 16.78
C ALA A 83 -2.81 16.51 15.71
N TRP A 84 -2.24 16.15 14.55
CA TRP A 84 -3.02 15.62 13.43
C TRP A 84 -3.89 14.40 13.79
N PRO A 85 -3.49 13.44 14.67
CA PRO A 85 -4.34 12.29 14.97
C PRO A 85 -5.68 12.68 15.60
N SER A 86 -5.69 13.75 16.42
CA SER A 86 -6.92 14.26 17.03
C SER A 86 -7.81 14.93 15.98
N VAL A 87 -7.22 15.79 15.14
CA VAL A 87 -7.95 16.51 14.07
C VAL A 87 -8.61 15.52 13.09
N PHE A 88 -7.90 14.46 12.71
CA PHE A 88 -8.41 13.49 11.74
C PHE A 88 -9.43 12.53 12.35
N ARG A 89 -9.35 12.27 13.67
CA ARG A 89 -10.36 11.49 14.39
C ARG A 89 -11.66 12.26 14.58
N GLU A 90 -11.58 13.58 14.79
CA GLU A 90 -12.75 14.45 14.83
C GLU A 90 -13.41 14.58 13.44
N LEU A 91 -12.60 14.52 12.38
CA LEU A 91 -13.10 14.54 11.00
C LEU A 91 -13.91 13.28 10.67
N ASP A 92 -13.39 12.11 11.02
CA ASP A 92 -14.08 10.84 10.84
C ASP A 92 -13.64 9.83 11.91
N SER A 93 -14.54 9.54 12.85
CA SER A 93 -14.30 8.62 13.96
C SER A 93 -14.21 7.15 13.53
N ASP A 94 -14.73 6.82 12.34
CA ASP A 94 -14.75 5.45 11.82
C ASP A 94 -13.42 5.07 11.16
N ILE A 95 -12.50 6.03 11.00
CA ILE A 95 -11.14 5.81 10.51
C ILE A 95 -10.17 5.80 11.70
N PRO A 96 -9.77 4.61 12.22
CA PRO A 96 -8.86 4.48 13.36
C PRO A 96 -7.39 4.76 12.96
N CYS A 97 -7.13 5.97 12.48
CA CYS A 97 -5.81 6.44 12.09
C CYS A 97 -4.93 6.74 13.32
N THR A 98 -3.66 6.38 13.21
CA THR A 98 -2.62 6.55 14.22
C THR A 98 -1.28 6.86 13.54
N PRO A 99 -0.31 7.44 14.26
CA PRO A 99 1.04 7.65 13.71
C PRO A 99 1.74 6.39 13.19
N LEU A 100 1.38 5.20 13.68
CA LEU A 100 2.02 3.95 13.28
C LEU A 100 1.42 3.32 12.02
N ASN A 101 0.16 3.63 11.70
CA ASN A 101 -0.58 2.99 10.60
C ASN A 101 -0.97 3.96 9.47
N THR A 102 -0.40 5.17 9.47
CA THR A 102 -0.81 6.25 8.57
C THR A 102 0.40 6.96 7.96
N LEU A 103 0.33 7.23 6.66
CA LEU A 103 1.23 8.13 5.95
C LEU A 103 0.43 9.14 5.13
N PHE A 104 1.08 10.21 4.71
CA PHE A 104 0.51 11.27 3.89
C PHE A 104 1.26 11.33 2.56
N LEU A 105 0.55 11.48 1.46
CA LEU A 105 1.14 11.68 0.14
C LEU A 105 1.57 13.14 -0.02
N HIS A 106 2.88 13.40 -0.07
CA HIS A 106 3.45 14.76 -0.21
C HIS A 106 3.80 15.13 -1.63
N LEU A 107 4.01 14.14 -2.49
CA LEU A 107 4.29 14.36 -3.90
C LEU A 107 3.84 13.15 -4.69
N PHE A 108 3.18 13.41 -5.83
CA PHE A 108 3.00 12.41 -6.87
C PHE A 108 3.25 13.06 -8.24
N VAL A 109 4.13 12.44 -9.01
CA VAL A 109 4.41 12.81 -10.40
C VAL A 109 4.43 11.56 -11.28
N ALA A 110 3.95 11.69 -12.51
CA ALA A 110 3.93 10.58 -13.46
C ALA A 110 3.94 11.07 -14.91
N VAL A 111 4.38 10.19 -15.80
CA VAL A 111 4.14 10.31 -17.24
C VAL A 111 2.64 10.17 -17.48
N ASN A 112 2.04 11.19 -18.10
CA ASN A 112 0.59 11.32 -18.26
C ASN A 112 -0.09 10.07 -18.81
N GLU A 113 0.49 9.46 -19.84
CA GLU A 113 -0.08 8.32 -20.57
C GLU A 113 -0.28 7.08 -19.67
N TYR A 114 0.54 6.92 -18.63
CA TYR A 114 0.51 5.77 -17.72
C TYR A 114 0.11 6.14 -16.29
N SER A 115 -0.23 7.42 -16.04
CA SER A 115 -0.39 7.99 -14.70
C SER A 115 -1.31 7.18 -13.75
N VAL A 116 -2.45 6.70 -14.23
CA VAL A 116 -3.39 5.86 -13.45
C VAL A 116 -2.75 4.54 -13.05
N GLY A 117 -2.14 3.84 -14.01
CA GLY A 117 -1.44 2.58 -13.78
C GLY A 117 -0.27 2.77 -12.80
N CYS A 118 0.53 3.81 -13.01
CA CYS A 118 1.64 4.15 -12.13
C CYS A 118 1.18 4.42 -10.70
N CYS A 119 0.10 5.20 -10.53
CA CYS A 119 -0.44 5.52 -9.21
C CYS A 119 -0.87 4.25 -8.46
N LYS A 120 -1.65 3.38 -9.12
CA LYS A 120 -2.10 2.11 -8.54
C LYS A 120 -0.93 1.20 -8.16
N GLU A 121 0.09 1.10 -9.02
CA GLU A 121 1.26 0.24 -8.76
C GLU A 121 2.10 0.76 -7.59
N ILE A 122 2.31 2.08 -7.51
CA ILE A 122 3.01 2.70 -6.39
C ILE A 122 2.25 2.49 -5.08
N ILE A 123 0.94 2.75 -5.04
CA ILE A 123 0.14 2.56 -3.83
C ILE A 123 0.15 1.08 -3.37
N ARG A 124 0.02 0.13 -4.30
CA ARG A 124 0.15 -1.30 -3.98
C ARG A 124 1.54 -1.61 -3.41
N THR A 125 2.60 -1.06 -4.00
CA THR A 125 3.97 -1.26 -3.52
C THR A 125 4.18 -0.70 -2.13
N VAL A 126 3.64 0.49 -1.84
CA VAL A 126 3.73 1.13 -0.52
C VAL A 126 3.08 0.27 0.56
N PHE A 127 1.84 -0.18 0.34
CA PHE A 127 1.16 -1.09 1.28
C PHE A 127 1.88 -2.45 1.40
N LYS A 128 2.51 -2.94 0.33
CA LYS A 128 3.32 -4.16 0.39
C LYS A 128 4.59 -3.97 1.23
N ALA A 129 5.23 -2.80 1.13
CA ALA A 129 6.48 -2.49 1.81
C ALA A 129 6.30 -2.24 3.31
N VAL A 130 5.16 -1.68 3.71
CA VAL A 130 4.85 -1.37 5.11
C VAL A 130 3.56 -2.12 5.50
N PRO A 131 3.67 -3.30 6.15
CA PRO A 131 2.51 -4.11 6.53
C PRO A 131 1.54 -3.39 7.47
N ASP A 132 2.06 -2.63 8.43
CA ASP A 132 1.27 -1.92 9.44
C ASP A 132 0.58 -0.66 8.90
N LEU A 133 0.93 -0.24 7.67
CA LEU A 133 0.30 0.90 7.01
C LEU A 133 -1.10 0.53 6.53
N HIS A 134 -2.11 1.20 7.09
CA HIS A 134 -3.52 0.98 6.79
C HIS A 134 -4.12 2.13 5.98
N PHE A 135 -3.64 3.35 6.21
CA PHE A 135 -4.20 4.56 5.61
C PHE A 135 -3.10 5.39 4.95
N ILE A 136 -3.39 5.88 3.75
CA ILE A 136 -2.63 6.96 3.14
C ILE A 136 -3.59 8.13 2.98
N PHE A 137 -3.28 9.27 3.59
CA PHE A 137 -4.06 10.49 3.42
C PHE A 137 -3.45 11.40 2.35
N LEU A 138 -4.32 12.22 1.77
CA LEU A 138 -3.94 13.30 0.88
C LEU A 138 -4.81 14.51 1.19
N ILE A 139 -4.15 15.64 1.45
CA ILE A 139 -4.80 16.93 1.68
C ILE A 139 -4.59 17.79 0.44
N VAL A 140 -5.62 18.45 -0.04
CA VAL A 140 -5.53 19.37 -1.19
C VAL A 140 -6.40 20.61 -0.95
N PRO A 141 -6.08 21.77 -1.54
CA PRO A 141 -6.95 22.94 -1.44
C PRO A 141 -8.36 22.62 -1.95
N SER A 142 -9.42 22.99 -1.22
CA SER A 142 -10.80 22.57 -1.53
C SER A 142 -11.31 23.03 -2.91
N TYR A 143 -10.73 24.09 -3.49
CA TYR A 143 -11.05 24.55 -4.85
C TYR A 143 -10.41 23.71 -5.96
N MET A 144 -9.51 22.78 -5.63
CA MET A 144 -8.83 21.90 -6.58
C MET A 144 -9.51 20.54 -6.66
N SER A 145 -9.50 19.94 -7.86
CA SER A 145 -9.82 18.51 -8.02
C SER A 145 -8.55 17.67 -8.00
N LEU A 146 -8.66 16.43 -7.50
CA LEU A 146 -7.58 15.43 -7.50
C LEU A 146 -7.08 15.04 -8.91
N GLY A 147 -7.83 15.40 -9.95
CA GLY A 147 -7.59 14.96 -11.32
C GLY A 147 -7.96 13.48 -11.53
N SER A 148 -7.90 13.04 -12.77
CA SER A 148 -8.34 11.69 -13.18
C SER A 148 -7.47 10.55 -12.64
N THR A 149 -6.28 10.85 -12.12
CA THR A 149 -5.34 9.85 -11.61
C THR A 149 -5.60 9.54 -10.14
N LEU A 150 -5.46 10.55 -9.26
CA LEU A 150 -5.51 10.36 -7.81
C LEU A 150 -6.92 9.98 -7.33
N VAL A 151 -7.97 10.46 -8.00
CA VAL A 151 -9.36 10.09 -7.69
C VAL A 151 -9.65 8.58 -7.84
N THR A 152 -8.78 7.83 -8.53
CA THR A 152 -8.96 6.39 -8.71
C THR A 152 -8.54 5.55 -7.51
N VAL A 153 -7.83 6.14 -6.55
CA VAL A 153 -7.31 5.44 -5.35
C VAL A 153 -7.66 6.16 -4.04
N PHE A 154 -8.07 7.43 -4.10
CA PHE A 154 -8.42 8.26 -2.96
C PHE A 154 -9.92 8.55 -2.92
N ASN A 155 -10.54 8.32 -1.76
CA ASN A 155 -11.93 8.65 -1.48
C ASN A 155 -12.02 9.91 -0.60
N PRO A 156 -13.01 10.79 -0.79
CA PRO A 156 -13.19 11.96 0.06
C PRO A 156 -13.61 11.54 1.47
N VAL A 157 -13.07 12.23 2.48
CA VAL A 157 -13.46 12.07 3.89
C VAL A 157 -14.23 13.30 4.36
N GLY A 158 -13.70 14.48 4.08
CA GLY A 158 -14.30 15.75 4.48
C GLY A 158 -13.37 16.92 4.22
N SER A 159 -13.54 18.00 4.98
CA SER A 159 -12.72 19.21 4.87
C SER A 159 -12.25 19.69 6.23
N VAL A 160 -11.04 20.23 6.28
CA VAL A 160 -10.42 20.81 7.48
C VAL A 160 -9.93 22.23 7.17
N PRO A 161 -10.04 23.18 8.12
CA PRO A 161 -9.50 24.52 7.93
C PRO A 161 -7.98 24.50 7.97
N CYS A 162 -7.33 25.39 7.21
CA CYS A 162 -5.89 25.60 7.31
C CYS A 162 -5.53 26.40 8.57
N LEU A 163 -4.43 26.06 9.23
CA LEU A 163 -3.94 26.81 10.39
C LEU A 163 -3.36 28.19 10.02
N THR A 164 -2.95 28.38 8.77
CA THR A 164 -2.27 29.60 8.29
C THR A 164 -3.08 30.45 7.33
N PHE A 165 -4.05 29.86 6.63
CA PHE A 165 -4.83 30.55 5.60
C PHE A 165 -6.32 30.43 5.90
N ASN A 166 -7.11 31.41 5.49
CA ASN A 166 -8.57 31.36 5.60
C ASN A 166 -9.18 30.56 4.42
N GLU A 167 -8.61 29.38 4.17
CA GLU A 167 -9.02 28.46 3.11
C GLU A 167 -9.20 27.06 3.68
N ASP A 168 -10.26 26.40 3.24
CA ASP A 168 -10.53 25.01 3.59
C ASP A 168 -9.72 24.07 2.69
N PHE A 169 -9.33 22.94 3.26
CA PHE A 169 -8.63 21.88 2.57
C PHE A 169 -9.46 20.60 2.60
N ALA A 170 -9.61 19.98 1.44
CA ALA A 170 -10.28 18.69 1.30
C ALA A 170 -9.31 17.57 1.70
N VAL A 171 -9.80 16.64 2.52
CA VAL A 171 -9.08 15.47 2.99
C VAL A 171 -9.60 14.24 2.27
N TYR A 172 -8.66 13.48 1.73
CA TYR A 172 -8.92 12.22 1.06
C TYR A 172 -8.12 11.09 1.70
N VAL A 173 -8.69 9.88 1.67
CA VAL A 173 -8.09 8.67 2.23
C VAL A 173 -8.01 7.57 1.18
N CYS A 174 -6.89 6.87 1.19
CA CYS A 174 -6.67 5.63 0.48
C CYS A 174 -6.52 4.50 1.51
N HIS A 175 -7.46 3.55 1.48
CA HIS A 175 -7.46 2.43 2.41
C HIS A 175 -6.67 1.25 1.85
N ARG A 176 -5.86 0.62 2.71
CA ARG A 176 -5.15 -0.62 2.38
C ARG A 176 -6.10 -1.68 1.81
N HIS A 177 -7.26 -1.86 2.43
CA HIS A 177 -8.21 -2.92 2.07
C HIS A 177 -8.77 -2.79 0.64
N SER A 178 -8.73 -1.59 0.05
CA SER A 178 -9.11 -1.35 -1.35
C SER A 178 -8.08 -1.88 -2.35
N HIS A 179 -6.85 -2.15 -1.90
CA HIS A 179 -5.74 -2.65 -2.71
C HIS A 179 -5.31 -4.07 -2.34
N TYR A 180 -5.49 -4.43 -1.07
CA TYR A 180 -5.16 -5.73 -0.48
C TYR A 180 -6.31 -6.20 0.41
N PRO A 181 -7.03 -7.28 0.07
CA PRO A 181 -8.09 -7.77 0.92
C PRO A 181 -7.55 -8.12 2.31
N GLN A 182 -8.32 -7.82 3.34
CA GLN A 182 -8.02 -8.30 4.68
C GLN A 182 -8.17 -9.82 4.68
N LEU A 183 -7.10 -10.51 5.06
CA LEU A 183 -7.11 -11.96 5.18
C LEU A 183 -7.54 -12.34 6.60
N HIS A 184 -8.51 -13.23 6.71
CA HIS A 184 -8.92 -13.83 7.97
C HIS A 184 -8.05 -15.05 8.25
N ILE A 185 -7.44 -15.12 9.44
CA ILE A 185 -6.59 -16.23 9.84
C ILE A 185 -7.41 -17.16 10.74
N ARG A 186 -7.47 -18.44 10.37
CA ARG A 186 -8.07 -19.49 11.21
C ARG A 186 -7.20 -20.74 11.23
N LYS A 187 -7.49 -21.64 12.17
CA LYS A 187 -6.85 -22.97 12.21
C LYS A 187 -7.19 -23.73 10.92
N ALA A 188 -6.17 -24.38 10.35
CA ALA A 188 -6.31 -25.22 9.17
C ALA A 188 -7.11 -26.49 9.52
N ARG A 189 -7.94 -26.94 8.59
CA ARG A 189 -8.72 -28.18 8.63
C ARG A 189 -8.22 -29.11 7.53
N VAL A 190 -8.40 -30.41 7.72
CA VAL A 190 -7.97 -31.42 6.73
C VAL A 190 -8.62 -31.15 5.35
N GLU A 191 -9.85 -30.65 5.34
CA GLU A 191 -10.59 -30.22 4.13
C GLU A 191 -9.87 -29.13 3.33
N ASP A 192 -9.06 -28.29 3.98
CA ASP A 192 -8.31 -27.24 3.29
C ASP A 192 -7.23 -27.84 2.35
N HIS A 193 -6.87 -29.11 2.50
CA HIS A 193 -5.94 -29.81 1.61
C HIS A 193 -6.23 -29.55 0.13
N ASP A 194 -7.47 -29.76 -0.31
CA ASP A 194 -7.82 -29.73 -1.73
C ASP A 194 -7.74 -28.32 -2.31
N ASP A 195 -8.07 -27.30 -1.52
CA ASP A 195 -7.96 -25.89 -1.91
C ASP A 195 -6.50 -25.41 -1.96
N LEU A 196 -5.66 -25.97 -1.11
CA LEU A 196 -4.27 -25.56 -0.92
C LEU A 196 -3.29 -26.24 -1.87
N MET A 197 -3.53 -27.50 -2.22
CA MET A 197 -2.65 -28.27 -3.09
C MET A 197 -2.38 -27.59 -4.43
N PRO A 198 -3.36 -27.00 -5.13
CA PRO A 198 -3.11 -26.23 -6.36
C PRO A 198 -2.18 -25.03 -6.16
N ILE A 199 -2.17 -24.42 -4.97
CA ILE A 199 -1.31 -23.28 -4.63
C ILE A 199 0.12 -23.76 -4.42
N PHE A 200 0.31 -24.85 -3.67
CA PHE A 200 1.63 -25.45 -3.45
C PHE A 200 2.28 -25.92 -4.75
N MET A 201 1.53 -26.65 -5.58
CA MET A 201 2.04 -27.21 -6.84
C MET A 201 2.42 -26.15 -7.88
N ARG A 202 1.92 -24.91 -7.76
CA ARG A 202 2.36 -23.79 -8.60
C ARG A 202 3.77 -23.32 -8.29
N HIS A 203 4.25 -23.55 -7.07
CA HIS A 203 5.53 -23.03 -6.59
C HIS A 203 6.60 -24.11 -6.50
N ASP A 204 6.26 -25.33 -6.07
CA ASP A 204 7.21 -26.45 -5.96
C ASP A 204 6.48 -27.81 -5.94
N THR A 205 6.91 -28.76 -6.76
CA THR A 205 6.37 -30.14 -6.78
C THR A 205 7.19 -31.10 -5.92
N VAL A 206 8.39 -30.71 -5.48
CA VAL A 206 9.33 -31.60 -4.75
C VAL A 206 8.70 -32.19 -3.49
N LEU A 207 7.88 -31.42 -2.78
CA LEU A 207 7.20 -31.89 -1.57
C LEU A 207 6.18 -33.00 -1.87
N LYS A 208 5.45 -32.91 -2.98
CA LYS A 208 4.53 -33.96 -3.41
C LYS A 208 5.28 -35.23 -3.80
N ASP A 209 6.38 -35.05 -4.53
CA ASP A 209 7.19 -36.16 -5.00
C ASP A 209 7.91 -36.88 -3.85
N THR A 210 8.24 -36.15 -2.77
CA THR A 210 8.94 -36.68 -1.59
C THR A 210 8.00 -37.29 -0.56
N TYR A 211 6.86 -36.64 -0.28
CA TYR A 211 5.97 -36.99 0.84
C TYR A 211 4.60 -37.50 0.38
N GLY A 212 4.37 -37.65 -0.92
CA GLY A 212 3.13 -38.18 -1.48
C GLY A 212 2.02 -37.15 -1.66
N GLU A 213 0.89 -37.59 -2.21
CA GLU A 213 -0.21 -36.69 -2.58
C GLU A 213 -0.98 -36.12 -1.38
N TYR A 214 -0.87 -36.73 -0.20
CA TYR A 214 -1.64 -36.39 1.01
C TYR A 214 -0.81 -35.71 2.10
N PHE A 215 0.45 -35.36 1.82
CA PHE A 215 1.38 -34.85 2.83
C PHE A 215 0.82 -33.64 3.60
N LEU A 216 0.06 -32.77 2.92
CA LEU A 216 -0.50 -31.57 3.52
C LEU A 216 -1.67 -31.92 4.46
N ALA A 217 -2.48 -32.93 4.12
CA ALA A 217 -3.56 -33.42 4.98
C ALA A 217 -2.98 -34.03 6.27
N GLU A 218 -1.95 -34.88 6.13
CA GLU A 218 -1.24 -35.49 7.28
C GLU A 218 -0.60 -34.44 8.18
N LEU A 219 -0.01 -33.39 7.60
CA LEU A 219 0.62 -32.31 8.35
C LEU A 219 -0.40 -31.42 9.08
N ILE A 220 -1.58 -31.21 8.48
CA ILE A 220 -2.69 -30.52 9.13
C ILE A 220 -3.33 -31.42 10.22
N GLU A 221 -3.38 -32.73 10.03
CA GLU A 221 -3.91 -33.66 11.03
C GLU A 221 -2.98 -33.80 12.24
N ALA A 222 -1.66 -33.81 12.01
CA ALA A 222 -0.63 -33.93 13.05
C ALA A 222 -0.42 -32.67 13.92
N GLN A 223 -1.38 -31.74 13.95
CA GLN A 223 -1.33 -30.56 14.81
C GLN A 223 -1.46 -30.95 16.31
N ASP A 224 -0.61 -30.39 17.15
CA ASP A 224 -0.55 -30.65 18.60
C ASP A 224 -0.46 -29.34 19.41
N GLN A 225 0.01 -29.40 20.66
CA GLN A 225 0.16 -28.22 21.50
C GLN A 225 1.25 -27.25 21.01
N GLU A 226 2.29 -27.76 20.34
CA GLU A 226 3.46 -27.00 19.87
C GLU A 226 3.45 -26.73 18.36
N ASN A 227 2.66 -27.48 17.60
CA ASN A 227 2.58 -27.40 16.14
C ASN A 227 1.15 -27.10 15.71
N HIS A 228 0.92 -25.88 15.21
CA HIS A 228 -0.36 -25.46 14.65
C HIS A 228 -0.21 -25.10 13.18
N ALA A 229 -1.19 -25.48 12.37
CA ALA A 229 -1.33 -25.05 11.00
C ALA A 229 -2.46 -24.03 10.91
N VAL A 230 -2.20 -22.93 10.21
CA VAL A 230 -3.16 -21.85 10.01
C VAL A 230 -3.34 -21.57 8.52
N VAL A 231 -4.55 -21.22 8.15
CA VAL A 231 -4.92 -20.81 6.78
C VAL A 231 -5.33 -19.35 6.82
N CYS A 232 -5.06 -18.62 5.73
CA CYS A 232 -5.54 -17.26 5.57
C CYS A 232 -6.55 -17.20 4.40
N GLU A 233 -7.76 -16.74 4.69
CA GLU A 233 -8.85 -16.66 3.73
C GLU A 233 -9.21 -15.21 3.40
N GLY A 234 -9.36 -14.90 2.10
CA GLY A 234 -9.76 -13.56 1.65
C GLY A 234 -11.27 -13.45 1.50
N ASN A 235 -11.87 -12.40 2.07
CA ASN A 235 -13.31 -12.15 1.97
C ASN A 235 -13.80 -11.70 0.58
N GLN A 236 -12.91 -11.54 -0.42
CA GLN A 236 -13.27 -11.08 -1.75
C GLN A 236 -13.02 -12.17 -2.79
N LEU A 237 -14.14 -12.76 -3.22
CA LEU A 237 -14.35 -13.79 -4.24
C LEU A 237 -13.91 -15.21 -3.84
N PRO A 238 -14.73 -16.23 -4.18
CA PRO A 238 -14.33 -17.62 -4.04
C PRO A 238 -13.07 -17.87 -4.87
N GLY A 239 -11.98 -18.33 -4.24
CA GLY A 239 -10.74 -18.74 -4.92
C GLY A 239 -9.50 -17.86 -4.70
N SER A 240 -9.53 -16.87 -3.82
CA SER A 240 -8.30 -16.16 -3.39
C SER A 240 -7.89 -16.56 -1.96
N TRP A 241 -7.43 -17.81 -1.84
CA TRP A 241 -6.87 -18.35 -0.60
C TRP A 241 -5.37 -18.07 -0.56
N TYR A 242 -4.86 -17.61 0.57
CA TYR A 242 -3.43 -17.47 0.81
C TYR A 242 -3.05 -18.36 1.99
N PHE A 243 -2.16 -19.32 1.75
CA PHE A 243 -1.71 -20.22 2.81
C PHE A 243 -0.33 -19.85 3.28
N ARG A 244 -0.16 -19.79 4.60
CA ARG A 244 1.15 -19.71 5.21
C ARG A 244 1.19 -20.70 6.36
N LEU A 245 2.01 -21.73 6.22
CA LEU A 245 2.36 -22.58 7.34
C LEU A 245 3.21 -21.76 8.31
N CYS A 246 2.66 -21.43 9.48
CA CYS A 246 3.39 -20.73 10.53
C CYS A 246 3.69 -21.71 11.66
N ARG A 247 4.98 -22.00 11.88
CA ARG A 247 5.40 -22.64 13.12
C ARG A 247 5.33 -21.59 14.23
N VAL A 248 4.26 -21.63 15.03
CA VAL A 248 4.16 -20.78 16.21
C VAL A 248 5.01 -21.44 17.30
N TYR A 249 6.24 -20.97 17.49
CA TYR A 249 6.96 -21.28 18.72
C TYR A 249 6.18 -20.66 19.87
N GLY A 250 5.50 -21.50 20.65
CA GLY A 250 4.82 -21.05 21.86
C GLY A 250 5.83 -20.33 22.75
N ALA A 251 5.63 -19.02 22.95
CA ALA A 251 6.17 -18.39 24.13
C ALA A 251 5.49 -19.08 25.31
N VAL A 252 6.27 -19.91 26.01
CA VAL A 252 5.89 -20.49 27.29
C VAL A 252 5.41 -19.33 28.16
N SER A 253 4.13 -19.31 28.52
CA SER A 253 3.61 -18.40 29.54
C SER A 253 4.40 -18.65 30.82
N PRO A 254 5.14 -17.67 31.37
CA PRO A 254 5.46 -17.72 32.77
C PRO A 254 4.18 -17.27 33.49
N LEU A 255 3.59 -18.16 34.28
CA LEU A 255 2.87 -17.89 35.52
C LEU A 255 1.96 -19.09 35.82
N SER A 256 2.55 -20.04 36.54
CA SER A 256 1.91 -20.82 37.60
C SER A 256 1.58 -19.93 38.79
#